data_AF-A0A954FEN4-F1
#
_entry.id   AF-A0A954FEN4-F1
#
_cell.length_a   1.000
_cell.length_b   1.000
_cell.length_c   1.000
_cell.angle_alpha   90.00
_cell.angle_beta   90.00
_cell.angle_gamma   90.00
#
_symmetry.space_group_name_H-M   'P 1'
#
loop_
_entity.id
_entity.type
_entity.pdbx_description
1 polymer ?
#
loop_
_entity_poly.entity_id
_entity_poly.type
_entity_poly.pdbx_seq_one_letter_code
_entity_poly.pdbx_strand_id
1 'polypeptide(L)'
;METSEQIESIAVLTLVTANIFFLLLYQPLKQADLWEPTKALGITIPNWSYQNSIRAFWQKRHQIDPQIRKTIYCYLFCAIGCFVLSLILFAVSLLLLPVK
;
A
#
# COMPACT_ATOMS: atom_id res chain seq x y z
N MET A 1 6.47 19.10 24.38
CA MET A 1 7.64 18.52 23.69
C MET A 1 7.51 16.99 23.65
N GLU A 2 7.34 16.34 24.81
CA GLU A 2 7.15 14.88 24.93
C GLU A 2 5.98 14.30 24.12
N THR A 3 4.87 15.03 24.01
CA THR A 3 3.70 14.62 23.21
C THR A 3 3.94 14.65 21.69
N SER A 4 4.79 15.55 21.18
CA SER A 4 5.12 15.61 19.74
C SER A 4 5.95 14.41 19.31
N GLU A 5 6.97 14.08 20.11
CA GLU A 5 7.86 12.93 19.86
C GLU A 5 7.09 11.59 19.92
N GLN A 6 6.11 11.47 20.82
CA GLN A 6 5.21 10.32 20.85
C GLN A 6 4.34 10.23 19.59
N ILE A 7 3.75 11.33 19.14
CA ILE A 7 2.93 11.37 17.92
C ILE A 7 3.78 11.01 16.68
N GLU A 8 5.01 11.53 16.59
CA GLU A 8 5.95 11.19 15.52
C GLU A 8 6.33 9.71 15.53
N SER A 9 6.61 9.14 16.71
CA SER A 9 6.91 7.72 16.85
C SER A 9 5.75 6.84 16.38
N ILE A 10 4.51 7.20 16.73
CA ILE A 10 3.31 6.50 16.25
C ILE A 10 3.13 6.70 14.74
N ALA A 11 3.41 7.89 14.21
CA ALA A 11 3.34 8.17 12.78
C ALA A 11 4.31 7.28 11.98
N VAL A 12 5.55 7.16 12.45
CA VAL A 12 6.58 6.29 11.86
C VAL A 12 6.17 4.82 11.97
N LEU A 13 5.70 4.35 13.13
CA LEU A 13 5.24 2.98 13.29
C LEU A 13 4.09 2.64 12.33
N THR A 14 3.16 3.57 12.17
CA THR A 14 2.02 3.42 11.26
C THR A 14 2.48 3.40 9.80
N LEU A 15 3.48 4.20 9.44
CA LEU A 15 4.11 4.20 8.11
C LEU A 15 4.81 2.87 7.82
N VAL A 16 5.59 2.35 8.77
CA VAL A 16 6.24 1.03 8.65
C VAL A 16 5.20 -0.06 8.45
N THR A 17 4.10 0.00 9.22
CA THR A 17 2.98 -0.95 9.11
C THR A 17 2.32 -0.88 7.73
N ALA A 18 2.11 0.33 7.17
CA ALA A 18 1.62 0.51 5.81
C ALA A 18 2.51 -0.19 4.78
N ASN A 19 3.83 -0.04 4.91
CA ASN A 19 4.81 -0.69 4.03
C ASN A 19 4.78 -2.22 4.17
N ILE A 20 4.62 -2.75 5.38
CA ILE A 20 4.45 -4.20 5.60
C ILE A 20 3.21 -4.71 4.87
N PHE A 21 2.07 -4.02 4.96
CA PHE A 21 0.87 -4.42 4.21
C PHE A 21 1.07 -4.36 2.69
N PHE A 22 1.79 -3.36 2.18
CA PHE A 22 2.18 -3.31 0.77
C PHE A 22 3.07 -4.50 0.39
N LEU A 23 4.01 -4.92 1.24
CA LEU A 23 4.82 -6.12 0.97
C LEU A 23 3.98 -7.40 0.99
N LEU A 24 3.08 -7.55 1.96
CA LEU A 24 2.18 -8.69 2.07
C LEU A 24 1.21 -8.80 0.89
N LEU A 25 0.90 -7.69 0.22
CA LEU A 25 0.09 -7.64 -0.99
C LEU A 25 0.71 -8.43 -2.16
N TYR A 26 2.00 -8.72 -2.10
CA TYR A 26 2.75 -9.33 -3.21
C TYR A 26 2.26 -10.75 -3.46
N GLN A 27 2.10 -11.50 -2.38
CA GLN A 27 1.70 -12.89 -2.42
C GLN A 27 0.32 -13.09 -3.06
N PRO A 28 -0.77 -12.43 -2.61
CA PRO A 28 -2.08 -12.62 -3.23
C PRO A 28 -2.16 -12.04 -4.65
N LEU A 29 -1.41 -10.97 -4.97
CA LEU A 29 -1.30 -10.51 -6.36
C LEU A 29 -0.63 -11.56 -7.26
N LYS A 30 0.40 -12.25 -6.74
CA LYS A 30 1.07 -13.34 -7.46
C LYS A 30 0.19 -14.57 -7.61
N GLN A 31 -0.59 -14.92 -6.58
CA GLN A 31 -1.57 -16.01 -6.65
C GLN A 31 -2.69 -15.75 -7.67
N ALA A 32 -3.06 -14.49 -7.87
CA ALA A 32 -4.05 -14.10 -8.87
C ALA A 32 -3.48 -13.94 -10.29
N ASP A 33 -2.21 -14.31 -10.52
CA ASP A 33 -1.49 -14.18 -11.80
C ASP A 33 -1.53 -12.76 -12.40
N LEU A 34 -1.44 -11.74 -11.54
CA LEU A 34 -1.58 -10.34 -11.95
C LEU A 34 -0.25 -9.68 -12.36
N TRP A 35 0.84 -10.43 -12.34
CA TRP A 35 2.19 -9.98 -12.71
C TRP A 35 2.50 -10.26 -14.18
N GLU A 36 1.46 -10.36 -15.02
CA GLU A 36 1.60 -10.64 -16.45
C GLU A 36 2.56 -9.64 -17.12
N PRO A 37 3.51 -10.13 -17.93
CA PRO A 37 4.48 -9.28 -18.58
C PRO A 37 3.80 -8.32 -19.55
N THR A 38 4.23 -7.06 -19.52
CA THR A 38 3.68 -6.00 -20.36
C THR A 38 4.43 -5.99 -21.68
N LYS A 39 3.72 -6.00 -22.81
CA LYS A 39 4.34 -5.80 -24.13
C LYS A 39 4.56 -4.32 -24.36
N ALA A 40 5.82 -3.90 -24.46
CA ALA A 40 6.20 -2.56 -24.87
C ALA A 40 7.11 -2.65 -26.10
N LEU A 41 6.75 -1.95 -27.19
CA LEU A 41 7.53 -1.90 -28.43
C LEU A 41 7.86 -3.29 -29.01
N GLY A 42 6.93 -4.25 -28.91
CA GLY A 42 7.14 -5.62 -29.42
C GLY A 42 7.99 -6.52 -28.51
N ILE A 43 8.53 -5.99 -27.41
CA ILE A 43 9.32 -6.74 -26.42
C ILE A 43 8.43 -7.06 -25.22
N THR A 44 8.45 -8.31 -24.78
CA THR A 44 7.75 -8.78 -23.58
C THR A 44 8.60 -8.42 -22.35
N ILE A 45 8.21 -7.38 -21.62
CA ILE A 45 8.92 -6.94 -20.41
C ILE A 45 8.24 -7.57 -19.19
N PRO A 46 8.97 -8.28 -18.32
CA PRO A 46 8.40 -8.75 -17.06
C PRO A 46 7.79 -7.57 -16.30
N ASN A 47 6.56 -7.70 -15.81
CA ASN A 47 5.90 -6.64 -15.08
C ASN A 47 6.33 -6.72 -13.62
N TRP A 48 7.32 -5.93 -13.21
CA TRP A 48 7.74 -5.80 -11.81
C TRP A 48 6.99 -4.67 -11.08
N SER A 49 6.05 -4.01 -11.76
CA SER A 49 5.40 -2.82 -11.25
C SER A 49 4.14 -3.17 -10.47
N TYR A 50 4.19 -2.87 -9.17
CA TYR A 50 3.04 -2.91 -8.27
C TYR A 50 1.82 -2.17 -8.82
N GLN A 51 2.06 -1.01 -9.47
CA GLN A 51 0.98 -0.19 -10.03
C GLN A 51 0.27 -0.91 -11.17
N ASN A 52 1.02 -1.61 -12.03
CA ASN A 52 0.44 -2.37 -13.12
C ASN A 52 -0.30 -3.61 -12.61
N SER A 53 0.24 -4.30 -11.60
CA SER A 53 -0.42 -5.47 -10.98
C SER A 53 -1.72 -5.08 -10.27
N ILE A 54 -1.76 -3.93 -9.58
CA ILE A 54 -3.00 -3.38 -9.01
C ILE A 54 -3.97 -2.95 -10.11
N ARG A 55 -3.50 -2.35 -11.20
CA ARG A 55 -4.37 -2.02 -12.35
C ARG A 55 -5.00 -3.29 -12.94
N ALA A 56 -4.21 -4.33 -13.16
CA ALA A 56 -4.66 -5.62 -13.64
C ALA A 56 -5.67 -6.27 -12.68
N PHE A 57 -5.44 -6.17 -11.36
CA PHE A 57 -6.41 -6.60 -10.35
C PHE A 57 -7.78 -5.96 -10.59
N TRP A 58 -7.85 -4.64 -10.73
CA TRP A 58 -9.12 -3.93 -10.89
C TRP A 58 -9.85 -4.30 -12.19
N GLN A 59 -9.11 -4.61 -13.25
CA GLN A 59 -9.66 -5.05 -14.54
C GLN A 59 -10.19 -6.50 -14.45
N LYS A 60 -9.46 -7.41 -13.79
CA LYS A 60 -9.78 -8.84 -13.71
C LYS A 60 -10.52 -9.24 -12.43
N ARG A 61 -10.88 -8.31 -11.54
CA ARG A 61 -11.43 -8.57 -10.18
C ARG A 61 -12.61 -9.55 -10.11
N HIS A 62 -13.39 -9.66 -11.17
CA HIS A 62 -14.54 -10.57 -11.23
C HIS A 62 -14.16 -12.02 -11.54
N GLN A 63 -12.98 -12.23 -12.12
CA GLN A 63 -12.41 -13.53 -12.51
C GLN A 63 -11.46 -14.09 -11.45
N ILE A 64 -11.10 -13.29 -10.44
CA ILE A 64 -10.22 -13.68 -9.34
C ILE A 64 -11.03 -14.40 -8.27
N ASP A 65 -10.44 -15.45 -7.69
CA ASP A 65 -10.99 -16.17 -6.55
C ASP A 65 -11.50 -15.21 -5.45
N PRO A 66 -12.73 -15.40 -4.91
CA PRO A 66 -13.31 -14.50 -3.93
C PRO A 66 -12.48 -14.34 -2.65
N GLN A 67 -11.79 -15.39 -2.21
CA GLN A 67 -10.96 -15.40 -1.02
C GLN A 67 -9.67 -14.61 -1.26
N ILE A 68 -9.00 -14.83 -2.39
CA ILE A 68 -7.80 -14.05 -2.78
C ILE A 68 -8.18 -12.57 -2.94
N ARG A 69 -9.30 -12.28 -3.60
CA ARG A 69 -9.81 -10.92 -3.79
C ARG A 69 -10.07 -10.21 -2.45
N LYS A 70 -10.69 -10.89 -1.48
CA LYS A 70 -10.92 -10.33 -0.14
C LYS A 70 -9.61 -10.00 0.56
N THR A 71 -8.61 -10.87 0.44
CA THR A 71 -7.26 -10.65 1.00
C THR A 71 -6.59 -9.44 0.36
N ILE A 72 -6.67 -9.29 -0.97
CA ILE A 72 -6.14 -8.11 -1.67
C ILE A 72 -6.83 -6.83 -1.19
N TYR A 73 -8.15 -6.82 -1.06
CA TYR A 73 -8.87 -5.66 -0.53
C TYR A 73 -8.47 -5.32 0.90
N CYS A 74 -8.35 -6.32 1.77
CA CYS A 74 -7.94 -6.14 3.15
C CYS A 74 -6.58 -5.45 3.23
N TYR A 75 -5.58 -5.99 2.55
CA TYR A 75 -4.24 -5.41 2.57
C TYR A 75 -4.18 -4.04 1.89
N LEU A 76 -4.90 -3.80 0.78
CA LEU A 76 -4.96 -2.48 0.14
C LEU A 76 -5.58 -1.44 1.08
N PHE A 77 -6.70 -1.79 1.72
CA PHE A 77 -7.39 -0.90 2.64
C PHE A 77 -6.55 -0.61 3.88
N CYS A 78 -5.93 -1.62 4.48
CA CYS A 78 -5.03 -1.45 5.61
C CYS A 78 -3.79 -0.62 5.24
N ALA A 79 -3.15 -0.90 4.10
CA ALA A 79 -1.97 -0.16 3.66
C ALA A 79 -2.28 1.33 3.44
N ILE A 80 -3.35 1.64 2.70
CA ILE A 80 -3.77 3.02 2.43
C ILE A 80 -4.22 3.70 3.72
N GLY A 81 -5.02 3.02 4.55
CA GLY A 81 -5.50 3.54 5.83
C GLY A 81 -4.36 3.90 6.78
N CYS A 82 -3.39 3.00 6.95
CA CYS A 82 -2.19 3.27 7.75
C CYS A 82 -1.35 4.42 7.17
N PHE A 83 -1.18 4.47 5.85
CA PHE A 83 -0.43 5.56 5.21
C PHE A 83 -1.09 6.92 5.45
N VAL A 84 -2.41 7.03 5.23
CA VAL A 84 -3.16 8.27 5.46
C VAL A 84 -3.12 8.67 6.93
N LEU A 85 -3.29 7.71 7.85
CA LEU A 85 -3.19 7.98 9.29
C LEU A 85 -1.80 8.50 9.68
N SER A 86 -0.73 7.93 9.12
CA SER A 86 0.63 8.41 9.34
C SER A 86 0.79 9.88 8.89
N LEU A 87 0.28 10.24 7.70
CA LEU A 87 0.30 11.62 7.22
C LEU A 87 -0.47 12.58 8.12
N ILE A 88 -1.64 12.16 8.63
CA ILE A 88 -2.43 12.96 9.57
C ILE A 88 -1.64 13.17 10.87
N LEU A 89 -1.01 12.13 11.40
CA LEU A 89 -0.21 12.23 12.63
C LEU A 89 1.01 13.15 12.45
N PHE A 90 1.70 13.08 11.31
CA PHE A 90 2.76 14.02 10.98
C PHE A 90 2.25 15.46 10.88
N ALA A 91 1.11 15.69 10.23
CA ALA A 91 0.50 17.02 10.16
C ALA A 91 0.13 17.56 11.55
N VAL A 92 -0.40 16.71 12.44
CA VAL A 92 -0.72 17.06 13.82
C VAL A 92 0.54 17.40 14.63
N SER A 93 1.62 16.61 14.50
CA SER A 93 2.91 16.92 15.12
C SER A 93 3.44 18.29 14.66
N LEU A 94 3.38 18.58 13.36
CA LEU A 94 3.82 19.86 12.80
C LEU A 94 3.01 21.05 13.34
N LEU A 95 1.71 20.89 13.58
CA LEU A 95 0.84 21.93 14.16
C LEU A 95 1.06 22.11 15.68
N LEU A 96 1.61 21.11 16.36
CA LEU A 96 1.95 21.15 17.79
C LEU A 96 3.34 21.71 18.06
N LEU A 97 4.19 21.84 17.03
CA LEU A 97 5.46 22.55 17.15
C LEU A 97 5.19 24.03 17.45
N PRO A 98 5.81 24.62 18.48
CA PRO A 98 5.64 26.04 18.75
C PRO A 98 6.14 26.83 17.53
N VAL A 99 5.25 27.65 16.96
CA VAL A 99 5.60 28.64 15.95
C VAL A 99 6.64 29.55 16.59
N LYS A 100 7.90 29.45 16.13
CA LYS A 100 8.99 30.35 16.52
C LYS A 100 8.80 31.71 15.86
#